data_AF-A0A3M2TE32-F1
#
_entry.id   AF-A0A3M2TE32-F1
#
_cell.length_a   1.000
_cell.length_b   1.000
_cell.length_c   1.000
_cell.angle_alpha   90.00
_cell.angle_beta   90.00
_cell.angle_gamma   90.00
#
_symmetry.space_group_name_H-M   'P 1'
#
loop_
_entity.id
_entity.type
_entity.pdbx_description
1 polymer ?
#
loop_
_entity_poly.entity_id
_entity_poly.type
_entity_poly.pdbx_seq_one_letter_code
_entity_poly.pdbx_strand_id
1 'polypeptide(L)'
;MNGSSRNDGEVSRAIEESPDQQLHEQEAGNHPGDAFGTNGSIPPAAPTESTTEDPLRCTLHPWGMVDYHLYLAMAEKRSFHGRGNCMYFINDDGCYPASERDIFDSIQHFEPGNVLQQNPKLLFNVLPIPLGSGNGRVFGTREYVLGFEYTSNTFFARHFNPAPSPGQLWANWDLGTDMHSISIADLLGQLRTFFAGGWEAGEGILSSSPYSRSLRRDEPGFEVVIVTLFSQWVIDMADLVFDSNGDGAFEEAIEELRDYTETCRLVLQRASWRAWFALRDGIAVAEYRRRLTIEGMVSIMYSFA
;
A
#
# COMPACT_ATOMS: atom_id res chain seq x y z
N MET A 1 -3.55 62.75 -30.31
CA MET A 1 -3.51 62.47 -31.76
C MET A 1 -2.97 61.05 -31.92
N ASN A 2 -3.78 60.19 -32.56
CA ASN A 2 -3.52 58.89 -33.22
C ASN A 2 -2.52 57.92 -32.56
N GLY A 3 -2.79 56.64 -32.32
CA GLY A 3 -3.82 55.75 -32.83
C GLY A 3 -3.24 54.33 -32.92
N SER A 4 -3.90 53.36 -32.29
CA SER A 4 -4.16 51.96 -32.67
C SER A 4 -3.13 51.16 -33.51
N SER A 5 -2.71 49.99 -33.01
CA SER A 5 -3.22 48.65 -33.42
C SER A 5 -2.23 47.50 -33.23
N ARG A 6 -2.78 46.39 -32.74
CA ARG A 6 -2.26 45.01 -32.73
C ARG A 6 -1.95 44.48 -34.14
N ASN A 7 -1.11 43.45 -34.23
CA ASN A 7 -1.54 42.22 -34.92
C ASN A 7 -0.69 40.99 -34.54
N ASP A 8 -1.42 39.88 -34.41
CA ASP A 8 -1.02 38.50 -34.15
C ASP A 8 -0.43 37.81 -35.41
N GLY A 9 0.19 36.64 -35.21
CA GLY A 9 0.64 35.76 -36.30
C GLY A 9 1.01 34.36 -35.81
N GLU A 10 0.03 33.46 -35.88
CA GLU A 10 0.02 32.03 -35.56
C GLU A 10 0.80 31.11 -36.56
N VAL A 11 1.32 29.99 -36.01
CA VAL A 11 1.16 28.57 -36.43
C VAL A 11 1.61 28.10 -37.84
N SER A 12 2.54 27.12 -37.90
CA SER A 12 2.28 25.76 -38.48
C SER A 12 3.51 24.83 -38.62
N ARG A 13 3.19 23.54 -38.55
CA ARG A 13 3.93 22.25 -38.55
C ARG A 13 4.68 21.85 -39.84
N ALA A 14 5.63 20.91 -39.69
CA ALA A 14 5.87 19.67 -40.49
C ALA A 14 6.93 18.84 -39.71
N ILE A 15 6.82 17.56 -39.28
CA ILE A 15 6.53 16.24 -39.88
C ILE A 15 7.45 15.84 -41.04
N GLU A 16 8.29 14.80 -40.80
CA GLU A 16 8.81 13.74 -41.71
C GLU A 16 10.03 13.09 -41.01
N GLU A 17 10.40 11.81 -41.07
CA GLU A 17 9.83 10.55 -41.56
C GLU A 17 10.79 9.42 -41.08
N SER A 18 10.28 8.19 -40.93
CA SER A 18 11.06 6.95 -40.74
C SER A 18 11.31 6.28 -42.10
N PRO A 19 12.30 5.37 -42.24
CA PRO A 19 11.91 4.04 -42.74
C PRO A 19 12.70 2.83 -42.19
N ASP A 20 11.96 1.72 -42.10
CA ASP A 20 12.38 0.32 -41.99
C ASP A 20 13.03 -0.24 -43.27
N GLN A 21 13.75 -1.37 -43.13
CA GLN A 21 13.96 -2.54 -44.03
C GLN A 21 15.39 -3.11 -43.83
N GLN A 22 15.74 -4.40 -43.88
CA GLN A 22 15.05 -5.68 -44.04
C GLN A 22 16.06 -6.83 -43.74
N LEU A 23 15.50 -8.01 -43.46
CA LEU A 23 16.06 -9.36 -43.24
C LEU A 23 17.07 -9.88 -44.27
N HIS A 24 17.96 -10.80 -43.84
CA HIS A 24 18.36 -11.94 -44.68
C HIS A 24 18.69 -13.21 -43.87
N GLU A 25 18.00 -14.30 -44.23
CA GLU A 25 18.18 -15.69 -43.80
C GLU A 25 19.35 -16.36 -44.52
N GLN A 26 19.94 -17.39 -43.91
CA GLN A 26 20.67 -18.45 -44.63
C GLN A 26 20.52 -19.80 -43.91
N GLU A 27 19.87 -20.75 -44.60
CA GLU A 27 19.77 -22.18 -44.28
C GLU A 27 20.72 -23.03 -45.16
N ALA A 28 20.82 -24.31 -44.77
CA ALA A 28 21.34 -25.52 -45.46
C ALA A 28 22.75 -25.98 -45.03
N GLY A 29 23.02 -27.25 -44.69
CA GLY A 29 22.24 -28.49 -44.66
C GLY A 29 23.13 -29.74 -44.46
N ASN A 30 22.48 -30.90 -44.25
CA ASN A 30 22.91 -32.31 -44.42
C ASN A 30 23.61 -33.15 -43.30
N HIS A 31 22.93 -34.26 -42.96
CA HIS A 31 23.31 -35.55 -42.32
C HIS A 31 23.98 -36.54 -43.34
N PRO A 32 24.33 -37.84 -43.07
CA PRO A 32 24.17 -38.75 -41.89
C PRO A 32 25.40 -39.67 -41.54
N GLY A 33 25.31 -40.54 -40.50
CA GLY A 33 26.07 -41.81 -40.44
C GLY A 33 26.44 -42.41 -39.06
N ASP A 34 25.60 -43.35 -38.58
CA ASP A 34 25.83 -44.60 -37.80
C ASP A 34 26.75 -44.78 -36.56
N ALA A 35 26.17 -45.56 -35.62
CA ALA A 35 26.74 -46.64 -34.78
C ALA A 35 27.08 -46.38 -33.28
N PHE A 36 26.23 -46.98 -32.43
CA PHE A 36 26.45 -47.65 -31.13
C PHE A 36 27.62 -47.25 -30.21
N GLY A 37 27.28 -46.83 -28.99
CA GLY A 37 28.17 -46.86 -27.84
C GLY A 37 27.47 -46.45 -26.54
N THR A 38 27.06 -47.40 -25.72
CA THR A 38 26.63 -47.21 -24.33
C THR A 38 27.76 -46.59 -23.51
N ASN A 39 27.51 -45.47 -22.81
CA ASN A 39 28.10 -45.15 -21.50
C ASN A 39 27.41 -43.93 -20.87
N GLY A 40 27.25 -43.98 -19.55
CA GLY A 40 26.32 -43.16 -18.76
C GLY A 40 26.55 -41.65 -18.83
N SER A 41 25.42 -40.93 -18.89
CA SER A 41 25.35 -39.50 -18.63
C SER A 41 24.36 -39.27 -17.50
N ILE A 42 24.88 -38.75 -16.40
CA ILE A 42 24.16 -38.22 -15.24
C ILE A 42 23.06 -37.27 -15.75
N PRO A 43 21.80 -37.37 -15.30
CA PRO A 43 20.79 -36.41 -15.70
C PRO A 43 21.25 -35.01 -15.23
N PRO A 44 21.17 -33.97 -16.09
CA PRO A 44 21.51 -32.63 -15.65
C PRO A 44 20.62 -32.30 -14.46
N ALA A 45 21.25 -31.85 -13.37
CA ALA A 45 20.57 -31.35 -12.20
C ALA A 45 19.46 -30.41 -12.68
N ALA A 46 18.23 -30.68 -12.23
CA ALA A 46 17.11 -29.79 -12.42
C ALA A 46 17.57 -28.37 -12.07
N PRO A 47 17.15 -27.33 -12.83
CA PRO A 47 17.51 -25.97 -12.50
C PRO A 47 17.16 -25.73 -11.04
N THR A 48 18.22 -25.43 -10.26
CA THR A 48 18.15 -24.91 -8.91
C THR A 48 16.97 -23.95 -8.81
N GLU A 49 16.13 -24.22 -7.82
CA GLU A 49 15.03 -23.39 -7.35
C GLU A 49 15.22 -21.94 -7.79
N SER A 50 14.31 -21.45 -8.63
CA SER A 50 14.19 -20.03 -8.88
C SER A 50 14.14 -19.35 -7.52
N THR A 51 15.22 -18.66 -7.15
CA THR A 51 15.22 -17.71 -6.04
C THR A 51 14.17 -16.67 -6.39
N THR A 52 12.93 -16.92 -6.00
CA THR A 52 11.89 -15.91 -5.92
C THR A 52 12.42 -14.88 -4.94
N GLU A 53 12.99 -13.80 -5.50
CA GLU A 53 13.47 -12.69 -4.69
C GLU A 53 12.33 -12.22 -3.80
N ASP A 54 12.61 -12.10 -2.50
CA ASP A 54 11.67 -11.58 -1.52
C ASP A 54 11.16 -10.21 -2.01
N PRO A 55 9.85 -10.08 -2.33
CA PRO A 55 9.30 -8.87 -2.92
C PRO A 55 9.46 -7.63 -2.03
N LEU A 56 9.69 -7.81 -0.73
CA LEU A 56 10.01 -6.73 0.22
C LEU A 56 11.40 -6.13 -0.01
N ARG A 57 12.32 -6.85 -0.65
CA ARG A 57 13.65 -6.30 -0.97
C ARG A 57 13.57 -5.10 -1.90
N CYS A 58 12.59 -5.10 -2.81
CA CYS A 58 12.37 -4.00 -3.74
C CYS A 58 11.82 -2.73 -3.06
N THR A 59 11.43 -2.81 -1.78
CA THR A 59 10.93 -1.66 -1.02
C THR A 59 12.02 -1.05 -0.13
N LEU A 60 13.28 -1.46 -0.27
CA LEU A 60 14.39 -0.99 0.55
C LEU A 60 15.20 0.08 -0.17
N HIS A 61 15.39 1.20 0.49
CA HIS A 61 16.36 2.21 0.07
C HIS A 61 17.79 1.74 0.38
N PRO A 62 18.80 2.04 -0.46
CA PRO A 62 20.20 1.66 -0.22
C PRO A 62 20.81 2.13 1.10
N TRP A 63 20.17 3.08 1.79
CA TRP A 63 20.52 3.47 3.16
C TRP A 63 20.04 2.49 4.24
N GLY A 64 19.48 1.34 3.87
CA GLY A 64 19.01 0.32 4.81
C GLY A 64 17.72 0.73 5.55
N MET A 65 16.87 1.50 4.88
CA MET A 65 15.57 1.95 5.40
C MET A 65 14.45 1.55 4.44
N VAL A 66 13.22 1.47 4.94
CA VAL A 66 12.04 1.21 4.10
C VAL A 66 11.71 2.45 3.29
N ASP A 67 11.55 2.28 1.99
CA ASP A 67 10.88 3.24 1.13
C ASP A 67 9.37 2.96 1.18
N TYR A 68 8.66 3.76 1.97
CA TYR A 68 7.22 3.55 2.18
C TYR A 68 6.37 3.82 0.93
N HIS A 69 6.87 4.56 -0.06
CA HIS A 69 6.18 4.69 -1.34
C HIS A 69 6.23 3.37 -2.12
N LEU A 70 7.41 2.78 -2.23
CA LEU A 70 7.58 1.47 -2.88
C LEU A 70 6.87 0.35 -2.10
N TYR A 71 6.88 0.45 -0.76
CA TYR A 71 6.14 -0.45 0.12
C TYR A 71 4.63 -0.37 -0.11
N LEU A 72 4.05 0.85 -0.14
CA LEU A 72 2.64 1.04 -0.45
C LEU A 72 2.31 0.51 -1.84
N ALA A 73 3.12 0.85 -2.85
CA ALA A 73 2.93 0.37 -4.22
C ALA A 73 2.95 -1.17 -4.29
N MET A 74 3.76 -1.84 -3.48
CA MET A 74 3.77 -3.30 -3.34
C MET A 74 2.47 -3.81 -2.71
N ALA A 75 2.01 -3.18 -1.62
CA ALA A 75 0.76 -3.53 -0.94
C ALA A 75 -0.49 -3.28 -1.82
N GLU A 76 -0.43 -2.30 -2.73
CA GLU A 76 -1.51 -1.89 -3.63
C GLU A 76 -1.49 -2.61 -4.99
N LYS A 77 -0.56 -3.55 -5.26
CA LYS A 77 -0.39 -4.21 -6.58
C LYS A 77 -1.65 -4.84 -7.17
N ARG A 78 -2.71 -5.05 -6.38
CA ARG A 78 -3.98 -5.64 -6.82
C ARG A 78 -4.88 -4.58 -7.45
N SER A 79 -5.50 -4.94 -8.57
CA SER A 79 -6.56 -4.12 -9.19
C SER A 79 -7.77 -3.97 -8.24
N PHE A 80 -8.66 -3.02 -8.52
CA PHE A 80 -9.92 -2.85 -7.79
C PHE A 80 -10.65 -4.20 -7.57
N HIS A 81 -10.92 -4.91 -8.67
CA HIS A 81 -11.53 -6.25 -8.64
C HIS A 81 -10.68 -7.27 -7.86
N GLY A 82 -9.35 -7.17 -7.96
CA GLY A 82 -8.44 -8.03 -7.22
C GLY A 82 -8.49 -7.77 -5.71
N ARG A 83 -8.69 -6.52 -5.26
CA ARG A 83 -8.82 -6.18 -3.85
C ARG A 83 -10.15 -6.66 -3.28
N GLY A 84 -11.24 -6.46 -4.02
CA GLY A 84 -12.58 -6.92 -3.63
C GLY A 84 -12.69 -8.45 -3.48
N ASN A 85 -11.89 -9.21 -4.23
CA ASN A 85 -11.94 -10.68 -4.24
C ASN A 85 -10.77 -11.35 -3.49
N CYS A 86 -10.02 -10.59 -2.69
CA CYS A 86 -8.91 -11.11 -1.88
C CYS A 86 -9.14 -10.93 -0.38
N MET A 87 -10.41 -10.87 0.04
CA MET A 87 -10.78 -10.71 1.44
C MET A 87 -10.96 -12.05 2.13
N TYR A 88 -10.81 -12.04 3.46
CA TYR A 88 -11.17 -13.16 4.32
C TYR A 88 -12.23 -12.74 5.32
N PHE A 89 -13.22 -13.60 5.50
CA PHE A 89 -14.23 -13.47 6.52
C PHE A 89 -13.81 -14.29 7.74
N ILE A 90 -13.88 -13.68 8.92
CA ILE A 90 -13.65 -14.35 10.20
C ILE A 90 -14.94 -14.34 11.03
N ASN A 91 -15.32 -15.53 11.50
CA ASN A 91 -16.40 -15.78 12.45
C ASN A 91 -16.10 -17.00 13.33
N ASP A 92 -17.06 -17.38 14.17
CA ASP A 92 -17.00 -18.54 15.05
C ASP A 92 -16.66 -19.87 14.37
N ASP A 93 -17.06 -20.00 13.12
CA ASP A 93 -16.86 -21.22 12.34
C ASP A 93 -15.45 -21.29 11.73
N GLY A 94 -14.71 -20.17 11.66
CA GLY A 94 -13.37 -20.16 11.08
C GLY A 94 -12.99 -18.88 10.33
N CYS A 95 -11.99 -19.04 9.45
CA CYS A 95 -11.49 -18.01 8.56
C CYS A 95 -11.57 -18.52 7.13
N TYR A 96 -12.32 -17.82 6.28
CA TYR A 96 -12.67 -18.28 4.93
C TYR A 96 -12.45 -17.17 3.91
N PRO A 97 -11.99 -17.49 2.68
CA PRO A 97 -11.94 -16.50 1.63
C PRO A 97 -13.36 -16.02 1.31
N ALA A 98 -13.51 -14.72 1.09
CA ALA A 98 -14.77 -14.09 0.71
C ALA A 98 -14.55 -13.30 -0.58
N SER A 99 -15.41 -13.54 -1.57
CA SER A 99 -15.48 -12.70 -2.75
C SER A 99 -16.30 -11.44 -2.48
N GLU A 100 -16.15 -10.45 -3.35
CA GLU A 100 -16.96 -9.24 -3.33
C GLU A 100 -18.45 -9.59 -3.41
N ARG A 101 -18.82 -10.54 -4.29
CA ARG A 101 -20.19 -11.04 -4.40
C ARG A 101 -20.66 -11.71 -3.14
N ASP A 102 -19.83 -12.54 -2.52
CA ASP A 102 -20.20 -13.18 -1.26
C ASP A 102 -20.55 -12.10 -0.24
N ILE A 103 -19.82 -10.99 -0.18
CA ILE A 103 -20.07 -9.89 0.78
C ILE A 103 -21.34 -9.10 0.45
N PHE A 104 -21.57 -8.74 -0.82
CA PHE A 104 -22.77 -7.99 -1.22
C PHE A 104 -24.05 -8.84 -1.24
N ASP A 105 -23.97 -10.08 -1.71
CA ASP A 105 -25.11 -11.01 -1.70
C ASP A 105 -25.40 -11.50 -0.26
N SER A 106 -24.37 -11.50 0.60
CA SER A 106 -24.50 -11.77 2.04
C SER A 106 -24.94 -10.57 2.87
N ILE A 107 -25.36 -9.44 2.30
CA ILE A 107 -26.03 -8.38 3.09
C ILE A 107 -27.21 -8.94 3.91
N GLN A 108 -27.85 -10.02 3.44
CA GLN A 108 -28.85 -10.80 4.18
C GLN A 108 -28.29 -11.51 5.43
N HIS A 109 -27.00 -11.85 5.46
CA HIS A 109 -26.28 -12.40 6.62
C HIS A 109 -25.89 -11.33 7.66
N PHE A 110 -25.89 -10.04 7.28
CA PHE A 110 -25.64 -8.91 8.18
C PHE A 110 -26.93 -8.29 8.75
N GLU A 111 -28.12 -8.85 8.43
CA GLU A 111 -29.41 -8.37 8.94
C GLU A 111 -29.64 -8.67 10.43
N PRO A 112 -30.32 -7.78 11.19
CA PRO A 112 -30.66 -8.02 12.59
C PRO A 112 -31.66 -9.17 12.72
N GLY A 113 -31.18 -10.37 13.08
CA GLY A 113 -32.03 -11.54 13.31
C GLY A 113 -31.48 -12.85 12.73
N ASN A 114 -30.48 -12.78 11.86
CA ASN A 114 -29.75 -13.97 11.42
C ASN A 114 -28.69 -14.39 12.44
N VAL A 115 -28.52 -15.71 12.60
CA VAL A 115 -27.75 -16.39 13.67
C VAL A 115 -26.24 -16.08 13.64
N LEU A 116 -25.75 -15.31 12.66
CA LEU A 116 -24.37 -14.81 12.57
C LEU A 116 -24.15 -13.56 13.44
N GLN A 117 -24.70 -13.59 14.65
CA GLN A 117 -24.74 -12.52 15.64
C GLN A 117 -23.37 -12.20 16.27
N GLN A 118 -22.27 -12.49 15.58
CA GLN A 118 -20.92 -12.37 16.11
C GLN A 118 -20.06 -11.53 15.17
N ASN A 119 -20.20 -10.21 15.35
CA ASN A 119 -19.26 -9.16 14.98
C ASN A 119 -18.25 -9.52 13.86
N PRO A 120 -18.75 -9.67 12.61
CA PRO A 120 -17.98 -10.22 11.51
C PRO A 120 -16.81 -9.30 11.14
N LYS A 121 -15.68 -9.94 10.83
CA LYS A 121 -14.43 -9.25 10.47
C LYS A 121 -14.04 -9.57 9.05
N LEU A 122 -13.83 -8.52 8.27
CA LEU A 122 -13.33 -8.58 6.90
C LEU A 122 -11.85 -8.23 6.90
N LEU A 123 -11.00 -9.19 6.56
CA LEU A 123 -9.56 -8.99 6.44
C LEU A 123 -9.20 -8.69 5.00
N PHE A 124 -8.40 -7.67 4.75
CA PHE A 124 -8.08 -7.24 3.39
C PHE A 124 -6.59 -7.06 3.11
N ASN A 125 -5.73 -7.03 4.14
CA ASN A 125 -4.28 -6.96 3.93
C ASN A 125 -3.48 -7.61 5.05
N VAL A 126 -2.27 -8.06 4.72
CA VAL A 126 -1.24 -8.50 5.69
C VAL A 126 0.04 -7.74 5.39
N LEU A 127 0.54 -7.00 6.37
CA LEU A 127 1.66 -6.08 6.21
C LEU A 127 2.84 -6.50 7.11
N PRO A 128 3.96 -6.93 6.53
CA PRO A 128 5.21 -7.11 7.26
C PRO A 128 5.65 -5.83 7.98
N ILE A 129 5.88 -5.93 9.29
CA ILE A 129 6.26 -4.79 10.12
C ILE A 129 7.78 -4.59 10.03
N PRO A 130 8.25 -3.39 9.63
CA PRO A 130 9.67 -3.08 9.61
C PRO A 130 10.30 -3.23 11.00
N LEU A 131 11.45 -3.91 11.07
CA LEU A 131 12.34 -3.89 12.21
C LEU A 131 13.10 -2.56 12.15
N GLY A 132 12.93 -1.71 13.17
CA GLY A 132 13.68 -0.45 13.27
C GLY A 132 15.19 -0.64 13.02
N SER A 133 15.81 0.38 12.44
CA SER A 133 17.20 0.34 11.96
C SER A 133 18.19 -0.10 13.05
N GLY A 134 18.97 -1.17 12.81
CA GLY A 134 20.03 -1.58 13.74
C GLY A 134 20.85 -2.82 13.33
N ASN A 135 20.24 -3.82 12.69
CA ASN A 135 20.86 -5.15 12.55
C ASN A 135 21.02 -5.64 11.10
N GLY A 136 20.93 -4.77 10.10
CA GLY A 136 21.04 -5.15 8.67
C GLY A 136 19.83 -5.91 8.11
N ARG A 137 18.87 -6.31 8.95
CA ARG A 137 17.55 -6.81 8.55
C ARG A 137 16.51 -5.73 8.76
N VAL A 138 15.76 -5.42 7.71
CA VAL A 138 14.70 -4.39 7.72
C VAL A 138 13.33 -4.99 8.01
N PHE A 139 13.10 -6.28 7.70
CA PHE A 139 11.85 -6.98 8.02
C PHE A 139 12.10 -8.20 8.91
N GLY A 140 11.17 -8.41 9.84
CA GLY A 140 11.16 -9.53 10.77
C GLY A 140 10.05 -10.51 10.43
N THR A 141 9.62 -11.26 11.43
CA THR A 141 8.45 -12.15 11.34
C THR A 141 7.15 -11.46 11.74
N ARG A 142 7.20 -10.20 12.21
CA ARG A 142 6.03 -9.50 12.73
C ARG A 142 5.20 -8.95 11.59
N GLU A 143 3.90 -9.04 11.72
CA GLU A 143 2.95 -8.66 10.67
C GLU A 143 1.73 -7.98 11.29
N TYR A 144 1.18 -7.00 10.59
CA TYR A 144 -0.17 -6.52 10.84
C TYR A 144 -1.14 -7.25 9.92
N VAL A 145 -2.22 -7.79 10.48
CA VAL A 145 -3.43 -8.12 9.74
C VAL A 145 -4.34 -6.89 9.79
N LEU A 146 -4.64 -6.33 8.62
CA LEU A 146 -5.59 -5.24 8.48
C LEU A 146 -6.98 -5.80 8.23
N GLY A 147 -7.96 -5.27 8.95
CA GLY A 147 -9.34 -5.63 8.73
C GLY A 147 -10.33 -4.58 9.19
N PHE A 148 -11.58 -4.84 8.85
CA PHE A 148 -12.73 -4.03 9.17
C PHE A 148 -13.74 -4.88 9.93
N GLU A 149 -14.23 -4.33 11.04
CA GLU A 149 -15.24 -4.93 11.87
C GLU A 149 -16.58 -4.26 11.59
N TYR A 150 -17.52 -5.03 11.02
CA TYR A 150 -18.75 -4.48 10.44
C TYR A 150 -19.68 -3.91 11.50
N THR A 151 -19.91 -4.62 12.61
CA THR A 151 -20.89 -4.18 13.62
C THR A 151 -20.45 -2.91 14.33
N SER A 152 -19.15 -2.73 14.57
CA SER A 152 -18.60 -1.54 15.21
C SER A 152 -18.17 -0.45 14.23
N ASN A 153 -18.30 -0.69 12.92
CA ASN A 153 -17.83 0.19 11.84
C ASN A 153 -16.39 0.68 12.08
N THR A 154 -15.51 -0.25 12.47
CA THR A 154 -14.19 0.06 13.00
C THR A 154 -13.12 -0.72 12.25
N PHE A 155 -12.10 -0.01 11.77
CA PHE A 155 -10.88 -0.62 11.28
C PHE A 155 -9.98 -1.06 12.42
N PHE A 156 -9.20 -2.11 12.18
CA PHE A 156 -8.13 -2.53 13.06
C PHE A 156 -6.86 -2.88 12.30
N ALA A 157 -5.73 -2.61 12.94
CA ALA A 157 -4.43 -3.17 12.57
C ALA A 157 -3.98 -4.10 13.71
N ARG A 158 -4.15 -5.40 13.51
CA ARG A 158 -3.87 -6.42 14.52
C ARG A 158 -2.48 -6.99 14.35
N HIS A 159 -1.61 -6.75 15.33
CA HIS A 159 -0.23 -7.22 15.33
C HIS A 159 -0.17 -8.71 15.68
N PHE A 160 0.62 -9.46 14.92
CA PHE A 160 0.99 -10.85 15.19
C PHE A 160 2.51 -11.07 15.09
N ASN A 161 3.02 -12.17 15.64
CA ASN A 161 4.44 -12.51 15.61
C ASN A 161 4.69 -14.03 15.49
N PRO A 162 4.67 -14.61 14.28
CA PRO A 162 4.16 -14.09 13.01
C PRO A 162 2.64 -14.18 12.89
N ALA A 163 2.06 -13.63 11.80
CA ALA A 163 0.64 -13.89 11.51
C ALA A 163 0.44 -15.37 11.17
N PRO A 164 -0.59 -16.01 11.74
CA PRO A 164 -0.99 -17.34 11.31
C PRO A 164 -1.40 -17.34 9.83
N SER A 165 -1.21 -18.49 9.16
CA SER A 165 -1.82 -18.71 7.84
C SER A 165 -3.34 -18.51 7.91
N PRO A 166 -4.03 -18.12 6.81
CA PRO A 166 -5.46 -17.83 6.83
C PRO A 166 -6.30 -18.93 7.49
N GLY A 167 -6.05 -20.22 7.19
CA GLY A 167 -6.79 -21.35 7.78
C GLY A 167 -6.53 -21.59 9.28
N GLN A 168 -5.50 -20.97 9.86
CA GLN A 168 -5.17 -21.03 11.29
C GLN A 168 -5.51 -19.72 12.02
N LEU A 169 -5.86 -18.67 11.29
CA LEU A 169 -6.00 -17.32 11.83
C LEU A 169 -7.11 -17.22 12.86
N TRP A 170 -8.24 -17.89 12.64
CA TRP A 170 -9.35 -17.94 13.59
C TRP A 170 -8.91 -18.55 14.94
N ALA A 171 -8.37 -19.77 14.91
CA ALA A 171 -7.95 -20.49 16.12
C ALA A 171 -6.84 -19.78 16.91
N ASN A 172 -6.14 -18.83 16.27
CA ASN A 172 -5.03 -18.09 16.86
C ASN A 172 -5.34 -16.59 16.97
N TRP A 173 -6.60 -16.18 16.81
CA TRP A 173 -6.98 -14.77 16.77
C TRP A 173 -6.57 -14.01 18.05
N ASP A 174 -6.70 -14.67 19.19
CA ASP A 174 -6.37 -14.14 20.52
C ASP A 174 -4.86 -14.01 20.77
N LEU A 175 -4.00 -14.59 19.91
CA LEU A 175 -2.56 -14.35 19.97
C LEU A 175 -2.18 -12.97 19.41
N GLY A 176 -3.07 -12.34 18.66
CA GLY A 176 -2.87 -11.01 18.11
C GLY A 176 -3.26 -9.90 19.10
N THR A 177 -2.88 -8.66 18.80
CA THR A 177 -3.31 -7.49 19.56
C THR A 177 -3.58 -6.32 18.62
N ASP A 178 -4.74 -5.69 18.75
CA ASP A 178 -5.08 -4.50 17.97
C ASP A 178 -4.24 -3.33 18.46
N MET A 179 -3.27 -2.91 17.63
CA MET A 179 -2.40 -1.79 17.95
C MET A 179 -3.02 -0.46 17.54
N HIS A 180 -3.85 -0.48 16.49
CA HIS A 180 -4.65 0.64 16.03
C HIS A 180 -6.09 0.16 15.84
N SER A 181 -7.06 0.94 16.33
CA SER A 181 -8.49 0.67 16.17
C SER A 181 -9.25 1.97 16.03
N ILE A 182 -9.87 2.22 14.87
CA ILE A 182 -10.41 3.53 14.51
C ILE A 182 -11.69 3.39 13.67
N SER A 183 -12.73 4.15 14.00
CA SER A 183 -13.95 4.19 13.18
C SER A 183 -13.73 4.97 11.88
N ILE A 184 -14.61 4.81 10.89
CA ILE A 184 -14.52 5.58 9.64
C ILE A 184 -14.62 7.09 9.90
N ALA A 185 -15.55 7.50 10.76
CA ALA A 185 -15.73 8.90 11.11
C ALA A 185 -14.50 9.47 11.83
N ASP A 186 -13.92 8.70 12.75
CA ASP A 186 -12.70 9.09 13.46
C ASP A 186 -11.48 9.13 12.52
N LEU A 187 -11.37 8.22 11.56
CA LEU A 187 -10.32 8.22 10.55
C LEU A 187 -10.36 9.51 9.73
N LEU A 188 -11.54 9.89 9.25
CA LEU A 188 -11.72 11.13 8.49
C LEU A 188 -11.39 12.35 9.35
N GLY A 189 -11.86 12.38 10.60
CA GLY A 189 -11.50 13.42 11.56
C GLY A 189 -9.99 13.52 11.79
N GLN A 190 -9.31 12.39 11.95
CA GLN A 190 -7.86 12.32 12.14
C GLN A 190 -7.11 12.84 10.90
N LEU A 191 -7.53 12.46 9.69
CA LEU A 191 -6.94 12.97 8.45
C LEU A 191 -7.12 14.50 8.32
N ARG A 192 -8.32 15.01 8.61
CA ARG A 192 -8.60 16.46 8.64
C ARG A 192 -7.66 17.19 9.59
N THR A 193 -7.57 16.74 10.84
CA THR A 193 -6.69 17.36 11.85
C THR A 193 -5.22 17.29 11.45
N PHE A 194 -4.78 16.14 10.96
CA PHE A 194 -3.40 15.92 10.55
C PHE A 194 -2.99 16.87 9.41
N PHE A 195 -3.79 16.96 8.36
CA PHE A 195 -3.49 17.80 7.20
C PHE A 195 -3.81 19.29 7.40
N ALA A 196 -4.62 19.65 8.40
CA ALA A 196 -4.83 21.05 8.80
C ALA A 196 -3.65 21.67 9.57
N GLY A 197 -2.55 20.92 9.75
CA GLY A 197 -1.34 21.41 10.45
C GLY A 197 -1.21 20.94 11.89
N GLY A 198 -2.05 19.98 12.35
CA GLY A 198 -1.92 19.33 13.66
C GLY A 198 -0.76 18.33 13.76
N TRP A 199 0.27 18.46 12.93
CA TRP A 199 1.40 17.54 12.85
C TRP A 199 2.61 18.03 13.64
N GLU A 200 3.12 17.20 14.55
CA GLU A 200 4.44 17.35 15.15
C GLU A 200 5.47 16.47 14.44
N ALA A 201 6.68 17.01 14.23
CA ALA A 201 7.73 16.31 13.50
C ALA A 201 8.11 14.98 14.17
N GLY A 202 7.84 13.87 13.48
CA GLY A 202 8.20 12.51 13.94
C GLY A 202 7.09 11.78 14.69
N GLU A 203 5.91 12.38 14.85
CA GLU A 203 4.71 11.64 15.24
C GLU A 203 4.14 10.89 14.03
N GLY A 204 3.12 10.06 14.16
CA GLY A 204 2.45 9.41 13.03
C GLY A 204 0.96 9.75 13.02
N ILE A 205 0.27 9.52 11.89
CA ILE A 205 -1.16 9.84 11.77
C ILE A 205 -2.00 9.12 12.82
N LEU A 206 -1.68 7.85 13.11
CA LEU A 206 -2.41 7.01 14.06
C LEU A 206 -1.84 7.15 15.47
N SER A 207 -0.52 7.21 15.63
CA SER A 207 0.13 7.33 16.94
C SER A 207 -0.01 8.70 17.61
N SER A 208 -0.37 9.74 16.87
CA SER A 208 -0.78 11.04 17.42
C SER A 208 -2.23 11.04 17.95
N SER A 209 -2.98 9.97 17.68
CA SER A 209 -4.40 9.86 18.04
C SER A 209 -4.62 8.97 19.28
N PRO A 210 -5.75 9.13 20.00
CA PRO A 210 -6.12 8.23 21.11
C PRO A 210 -6.44 6.80 20.65
N TYR A 211 -6.53 6.58 19.34
CA TYR A 211 -6.89 5.30 18.72
C TYR A 211 -5.71 4.33 18.61
N SER A 212 -4.49 4.79 18.89
CA SER A 212 -3.31 3.93 18.99
C SER A 212 -3.09 3.44 20.42
N ARG A 213 -2.99 2.11 20.56
CA ARG A 213 -2.61 1.44 21.82
C ARG A 213 -1.16 0.99 21.80
N SER A 214 -0.42 1.31 20.75
CA SER A 214 0.94 0.79 20.59
C SER A 214 1.89 1.41 21.61
N LEU A 215 2.47 0.56 22.47
CA LEU A 215 3.58 0.92 23.37
C LEU A 215 4.86 1.29 22.60
N ARG A 216 4.96 0.87 21.33
CA ARG A 216 6.05 1.23 20.41
C ARG A 216 5.44 1.87 19.17
N ARG A 217 5.58 3.19 19.05
CA ARG A 217 5.10 3.92 17.87
C ARG A 217 5.68 3.30 16.60
N ASP A 218 4.79 3.05 15.64
CA ASP A 218 5.20 2.65 14.29
C ASP A 218 5.94 3.82 13.63
N GLU A 219 6.74 3.54 12.59
CA GLU A 219 7.35 4.64 11.84
C GLU A 219 6.26 5.46 11.14
N PRO A 220 6.34 6.79 11.12
CA PRO A 220 5.28 7.63 10.56
C PRO A 220 4.90 7.27 9.12
N GLY A 221 5.90 6.93 8.29
CA GLY A 221 5.65 6.49 6.92
C GLY A 221 4.87 5.18 6.84
N PHE A 222 5.01 4.27 7.80
CA PHE A 222 4.24 3.04 7.86
C PHE A 222 2.79 3.29 8.28
N GLU A 223 2.56 4.23 9.20
CA GLU A 223 1.20 4.64 9.56
C GLU A 223 0.48 5.30 8.37
N VAL A 224 1.20 6.09 7.55
CA VAL A 224 0.65 6.62 6.28
C VAL A 224 0.23 5.48 5.35
N VAL A 225 1.00 4.38 5.27
CA VAL A 225 0.59 3.18 4.51
C VAL A 225 -0.71 2.59 5.05
N ILE A 226 -0.81 2.39 6.38
CA ILE A 226 -2.00 1.81 7.01
C ILE A 226 -3.24 2.65 6.73
N VAL A 227 -3.19 3.97 6.98
CA VAL A 227 -4.35 4.84 6.76
C VAL A 227 -4.71 4.96 5.28
N THR A 228 -3.73 4.93 4.37
CA THR A 228 -4.00 4.92 2.93
C THR A 228 -4.79 3.67 2.54
N LEU A 229 -4.42 2.51 3.08
CA LEU A 229 -5.11 1.26 2.82
C LEU A 229 -6.51 1.21 3.46
N PHE A 230 -6.68 1.79 4.66
CA PHE A 230 -8.00 1.92 5.28
C PHE A 230 -8.92 2.79 4.44
N SER A 231 -8.47 4.00 4.06
CA SER A 231 -9.25 4.91 3.22
C SER A 231 -9.57 4.29 1.86
N GLN A 232 -8.60 3.63 1.22
CA GLN A 232 -8.83 2.92 -0.04
C GLN A 232 -9.88 1.81 0.11
N TRP A 233 -9.87 1.08 1.22
CA TRP A 233 -10.89 0.06 1.47
C TRP A 233 -12.28 0.67 1.62
N VAL A 234 -12.44 1.79 2.35
CA VAL A 234 -13.73 2.50 2.44
C VAL A 234 -14.22 2.92 1.06
N ILE A 235 -13.32 3.47 0.24
CA ILE A 235 -13.62 3.91 -1.12
C ILE A 235 -14.04 2.72 -2.00
N ASP A 236 -13.38 1.58 -1.86
CA ASP A 236 -13.68 0.38 -2.65
C ASP A 236 -14.97 -0.32 -2.20
N MET A 237 -15.29 -0.23 -0.91
CA MET A 237 -16.44 -0.88 -0.27
C MET A 237 -17.54 0.14 0.09
N ALA A 238 -17.57 1.27 -0.62
CA ALA A 238 -18.51 2.37 -0.42
C ALA A 238 -19.96 1.87 -0.31
N ASP A 239 -20.39 1.02 -1.25
CA ASP A 239 -21.74 0.47 -1.30
C ASP A 239 -22.06 -0.51 -0.15
N LEU A 240 -21.03 -1.12 0.47
CA LEU A 240 -21.18 -2.03 1.60
C LEU A 240 -21.26 -1.27 2.93
N VAL A 241 -20.44 -0.24 3.06
CA VAL A 241 -20.28 0.52 4.30
C VAL A 241 -21.42 1.52 4.48
N PHE A 242 -21.97 2.02 3.38
CA PHE A 242 -22.99 3.05 3.39
C PHE A 242 -24.22 2.58 2.66
N ASP A 243 -25.35 2.59 3.36
CA ASP A 243 -26.64 2.29 2.78
C ASP A 243 -26.92 3.29 1.65
N SER A 244 -27.20 2.78 0.45
CA SER A 244 -27.37 3.54 -0.81
C SER A 244 -28.62 4.45 -0.84
N ASN A 245 -29.19 4.76 0.32
CA ASN A 245 -30.33 5.65 0.51
C ASN A 245 -29.91 7.13 0.56
N GLY A 246 -29.20 7.59 -0.49
CA GLY A 246 -29.25 8.96 -1.01
C GLY A 246 -28.91 10.13 -0.07
N ASP A 247 -28.06 9.94 0.95
CA ASP A 247 -27.58 11.07 1.76
C ASP A 247 -26.31 11.68 1.13
N GLY A 248 -26.39 12.93 0.66
CA GLY A 248 -25.26 13.63 0.03
C GLY A 248 -24.04 13.81 0.95
N ALA A 249 -24.22 13.70 2.27
CA ALA A 249 -23.12 13.71 3.23
C ALA A 249 -22.16 12.52 3.04
N PHE A 250 -22.65 11.40 2.49
CA PHE A 250 -21.83 10.22 2.20
C PHE A 250 -20.91 10.44 1.00
N GLU A 251 -21.45 10.99 -0.09
CA GLU A 251 -20.67 11.28 -1.31
C GLU A 251 -19.52 12.25 -0.97
N GLU A 252 -19.78 13.29 -0.17
CA GLU A 252 -18.76 14.22 0.30
C GLU A 252 -17.67 13.52 1.12
N ALA A 253 -18.02 12.60 2.03
CA ALA A 253 -17.05 11.86 2.82
C ALA A 253 -16.15 10.95 1.96
N ILE A 254 -16.70 10.32 0.91
CA ILE A 254 -15.93 9.50 -0.03
C ILE A 254 -15.00 10.37 -0.88
N GLU A 255 -15.47 11.51 -1.39
CA GLU A 255 -14.63 12.45 -2.13
C GLU A 255 -13.47 12.95 -1.26
N GLU A 256 -13.75 13.33 -0.02
CA GLU A 256 -12.71 13.78 0.90
C GLU A 256 -11.72 12.66 1.25
N LEU A 257 -12.20 11.42 1.45
CA LEU A 257 -11.32 10.27 1.63
C LEU A 257 -10.45 10.04 0.39
N ARG A 258 -10.98 10.21 -0.83
CA ARG A 258 -10.18 10.09 -2.07
C ARG A 258 -9.08 11.14 -2.10
N ASP A 259 -9.38 12.38 -1.76
CA ASP A 259 -8.42 13.48 -1.72
C ASP A 259 -7.31 13.24 -0.69
N TYR A 260 -7.67 12.79 0.52
CA TYR A 260 -6.67 12.45 1.54
C TYR A 260 -5.85 11.22 1.18
N THR A 261 -6.46 10.21 0.56
CA THR A 261 -5.75 9.01 0.08
C THR A 261 -4.69 9.40 -0.94
N GLU A 262 -5.04 10.26 -1.91
CA GLU A 262 -4.08 10.75 -2.90
C GLU A 262 -3.01 11.65 -2.27
N THR A 263 -3.39 12.49 -1.32
CA THR A 263 -2.44 13.31 -0.57
C THR A 263 -1.42 12.45 0.18
N CYS A 264 -1.86 11.35 0.82
CA CYS A 264 -0.97 10.40 1.48
C CYS A 264 0.01 9.76 0.49
N ARG A 265 -0.46 9.33 -0.68
CA ARG A 265 0.40 8.80 -1.76
C ARG A 265 1.44 9.83 -2.20
N LEU A 266 1.02 11.08 -2.41
CA LEU A 266 1.90 12.17 -2.80
C LEU A 266 2.97 12.47 -1.75
N VAL A 267 2.62 12.44 -0.46
CA VAL A 267 3.58 12.63 0.64
C VAL A 267 4.65 11.54 0.60
N LEU A 268 4.24 10.27 0.50
CA LEU A 268 5.17 9.14 0.41
C LEU A 268 6.04 9.23 -0.86
N GLN A 269 5.44 9.52 -2.01
CA GLN A 269 6.15 9.67 -3.28
C GLN A 269 7.19 10.78 -3.22
N ARG A 270 6.85 11.95 -2.66
CA ARG A 270 7.79 13.07 -2.50
C ARG A 270 8.92 12.70 -1.53
N ALA A 271 8.62 12.03 -0.42
CA ALA A 271 9.63 11.56 0.52
C ALA A 271 10.61 10.59 -0.15
N SER A 272 10.09 9.60 -0.88
CA SER A 272 10.87 8.65 -1.67
C SER A 272 11.76 9.37 -2.70
N TRP A 273 11.16 10.20 -3.55
CA TRP A 273 11.88 10.95 -4.59
C TRP A 273 13.04 11.77 -4.02
N ARG A 274 12.81 12.49 -2.92
CA ARG A 274 13.86 13.29 -2.25
C ARG A 274 15.01 12.43 -1.73
N ALA A 275 14.72 11.26 -1.16
CA ALA A 275 15.73 10.36 -0.64
C ALA A 275 16.59 9.77 -1.77
N TRP A 276 15.96 9.29 -2.85
CA TRP A 276 16.66 8.73 -4.00
C TRP A 276 17.54 9.76 -4.73
N PHE A 277 17.04 10.99 -4.89
CA PHE A 277 17.84 12.07 -5.47
C PHE A 277 19.03 12.44 -4.58
N ALA A 278 18.84 12.48 -3.27
CA ALA A 278 19.94 12.75 -2.36
C ALA A 278 21.02 11.66 -2.39
N LEU A 279 20.62 10.39 -2.48
CA LEU A 279 21.54 9.28 -2.69
C LEU A 279 22.32 9.43 -4.00
N ARG A 280 21.62 9.72 -5.10
CA ARG A 280 22.24 9.93 -6.43
C ARG A 280 23.27 11.05 -6.40
N ASP A 281 22.99 12.12 -5.66
CA ASP A 281 23.87 13.27 -5.51
C ASP A 281 25.03 13.00 -4.51
N GLY A 282 25.16 11.77 -4.01
CA GLY A 282 26.26 11.33 -3.14
C GLY A 282 26.12 11.79 -1.68
N ILE A 283 24.94 12.25 -1.26
CA ILE A 283 24.72 12.76 0.10
C ILE A 283 24.63 11.57 1.07
N ALA A 284 25.43 11.61 2.13
CA ALA A 284 25.37 10.60 3.19
C ALA A 284 24.07 10.71 4.00
N VAL A 285 23.52 9.59 4.47
CA VAL A 285 22.26 9.55 5.24
C VAL A 285 22.25 10.48 6.46
N ALA A 286 23.38 10.59 7.18
CA ALA A 286 23.51 11.47 8.34
C ALA A 286 23.41 12.94 7.96
N GLU A 287 24.02 13.32 6.82
CA GLU A 287 23.93 14.67 6.31
C GLU A 287 22.52 14.98 5.79
N TYR A 288 21.89 14.05 5.08
CA TYR A 288 20.52 14.19 4.61
C TYR A 288 19.54 14.41 5.78
N ARG A 289 19.62 13.59 6.84
CA ARG A 289 18.83 13.77 8.06
C ARG A 289 19.04 15.14 8.69
N ARG A 290 20.29 15.60 8.79
CA ARG A 290 20.61 16.95 9.31
C ARG A 290 19.97 18.06 8.47
N ARG A 291 19.98 17.94 7.12
CA ARG A 291 19.33 18.92 6.23
C ARG A 291 17.83 18.96 6.46
N LEU A 292 17.16 17.80 6.55
CA LEU A 292 15.72 17.73 6.84
C LEU A 292 15.36 18.37 8.18
N THR A 293 16.16 18.14 9.23
CA THR A 293 15.95 18.77 10.54
C THR A 293 16.04 20.30 10.44
N ILE A 294 17.04 20.83 9.72
CA ILE A 294 17.20 22.27 9.53
C ILE A 294 16.02 22.85 8.73
N GLU A 295 15.62 22.19 7.64
CA GLU A 295 14.46 22.63 6.84
C GLU A 295 13.16 22.64 7.66
N GLY A 296 12.95 21.63 8.51
CA GLY A 296 11.81 21.59 9.43
C GLY A 296 11.84 22.75 10.43
N MET A 297 12.99 23.02 11.04
CA MET A 297 13.16 24.18 11.93
C MET A 297 12.88 25.49 11.19
N VAL A 298 13.41 25.66 9.98
CA VAL A 298 13.18 26.84 9.15
C VAL A 298 11.69 27.00 8.81
N SER A 299 11.00 25.92 8.44
CA SER A 299 9.57 25.96 8.14
C SER A 299 8.74 26.44 9.33
N ILE A 300 9.07 26.03 10.56
CA ILE A 300 8.35 26.43 11.77
C ILE A 300 8.59 27.91 12.10
N MET A 301 9.76 28.47 11.75
CA MET A 301 10.06 29.89 11.97
C MET A 301 9.25 30.83 11.07
N TYR A 302 8.63 30.33 10.00
CA TYR A 302 7.72 31.10 9.16
C TYR A 302 6.26 30.84 9.58
N SER A 303 5.66 31.78 10.31
CA SER A 303 4.21 31.80 10.50
C SER A 303 3.56 32.56 9.34
N PHE A 304 2.83 31.86 8.47
CA PHE A 304 1.92 32.49 7.53
C PHE A 304 0.62 32.79 8.28
N ALA A 305 0.50 34.03 8.78
CA ALA A 305 -0.72 34.55 9.41
C ALA A 305 -1.77 34.89 8.35
#